data_AF-A0A0D8XPL7-F1
#
_entry.id   AF-A0A0D8XPL7-F1
#
_cell.length_a   1.000
_cell.length_b   1.000
_cell.length_c   1.000
_cell.angle_alpha   90.00
_cell.angle_beta   90.00
_cell.angle_gamma   90.00
#
_symmetry.space_group_name_H-M   'P 1'
#
loop_
_entity.id
_entity.type
_entity.pdbx_description
1 polymer ?
#
loop_
_entity_poly.entity_id
_entity_poly.type
_entity_poly.pdbx_seq_one_letter_code
_entity_poly.pdbx_strand_id
1 'polypeptide(L)'
;MLALSGPTGLTAENDEQDSVDFQVLVDALPYLDTEYNDADRQTALRLIDQECKEMSKLDMSRCELPCPSGTSRAGDKVQWRKAIKNAKAQNEHLVTRQINLELMEEYAAESYLRRNRELEQLCTEAERELRRTKEQVMEIHARRKMAQLDAGRQLRELEGSWVAMVTNNYRMELANNQMAATNAQMAKRLRLDSSALEQLS
;
A
#
# COMPACT_ATOMS: atom_id res chain seq x y z
N MET A 1 -46.68 -29.34 23.18
CA MET A 1 -47.69 -28.26 23.20
C MET A 1 -46.99 -27.02 22.68
N LEU A 2 -47.19 -26.58 21.44
CA LEU A 2 -48.38 -26.02 20.76
C LEU A 2 -48.03 -24.57 20.42
N ALA A 3 -48.30 -24.20 19.19
CA ALA A 3 -47.79 -23.05 18.47
C ALA A 3 -48.75 -21.84 18.49
N LEU A 4 -48.36 -20.81 17.71
CA LEU A 4 -49.18 -19.77 17.03
C LEU A 4 -49.29 -18.41 17.76
N SER A 5 -48.61 -17.35 17.26
CA SER A 5 -48.95 -16.41 16.16
C SER A 5 -49.62 -15.13 16.70
N GLY A 6 -48.98 -13.95 16.63
CA GLY A 6 -49.13 -12.99 15.52
C GLY A 6 -49.52 -11.58 16.06
N PRO A 7 -49.62 -10.52 15.21
CA PRO A 7 -48.66 -9.40 15.16
C PRO A 7 -49.28 -7.99 15.34
N THR A 8 -48.45 -6.97 15.58
CA THR A 8 -48.59 -5.54 15.15
C THR A 8 -47.31 -4.82 15.60
N GLY A 9 -46.45 -4.27 14.75
CA GLY A 9 -46.76 -3.24 13.76
C GLY A 9 -46.38 -1.87 14.34
N LEU A 10 -45.07 -1.58 14.46
CA LEU A 10 -44.57 -0.23 14.71
C LEU A 10 -43.42 0.03 13.74
N THR A 11 -43.82 0.76 12.70
CA THR A 11 -43.05 1.56 11.73
C THR A 11 -41.56 1.71 12.02
N ALA A 12 -40.76 1.08 11.17
CA ALA A 12 -39.40 1.50 10.91
C ALA A 12 -39.45 2.89 10.24
N GLU A 13 -39.16 3.93 11.01
CA GLU A 13 -38.74 5.20 10.44
C GLU A 13 -37.35 4.97 9.86
N ASN A 14 -37.28 5.01 8.53
CA ASN A 14 -36.05 5.09 7.78
C ASN A 14 -35.39 6.43 8.10
N ASP A 15 -34.57 6.47 9.14
CA ASP A 15 -33.45 7.40 9.19
C ASP A 15 -32.38 6.85 8.24
N GLU A 16 -32.52 7.18 6.95
CA GLU A 16 -31.39 7.26 6.03
C GLU A 16 -30.45 8.34 6.55
N GLN A 17 -29.68 7.96 7.57
CA GLN A 17 -28.47 8.68 7.92
C GLN A 17 -27.50 8.36 6.80
N ASP A 18 -27.53 9.19 5.76
CA ASP A 18 -26.45 9.37 4.80
C ASP A 18 -25.19 9.64 5.61
N SER A 19 -24.50 8.56 5.99
CA SER A 19 -23.08 8.62 6.28
C SER A 19 -22.45 9.07 4.98
N VAL A 20 -22.29 10.38 4.83
CA VAL A 20 -21.35 10.94 3.88
C VAL A 20 -20.01 10.41 4.34
N ASP A 21 -19.65 9.24 3.82
CA ASP A 21 -18.29 8.76 3.83
C ASP A 21 -17.52 9.88 3.16
N PHE A 22 -16.90 10.75 3.96
CA PHE A 22 -15.72 11.49 3.56
C PHE A 22 -14.63 10.44 3.39
N GLN A 23 -14.80 9.58 2.38
CA GLN A 23 -13.74 8.83 1.78
C GLN A 23 -12.81 9.91 1.28
N VAL A 24 -11.74 10.16 2.06
CA VAL A 24 -10.69 11.09 1.68
C VAL A 24 -10.34 10.75 0.25
N LEU A 25 -10.73 11.61 -0.68
CA LEU A 25 -10.53 11.40 -2.10
C LEU A 25 -9.05 11.62 -2.34
N VAL A 26 -8.29 10.56 -2.11
CA VAL A 26 -6.89 10.49 -2.48
C VAL A 26 -6.88 10.26 -3.98
N ASP A 27 -6.92 11.35 -4.74
CA ASP A 27 -6.77 11.28 -6.19
C ASP A 27 -5.28 11.14 -6.53
N ALA A 28 -4.94 9.98 -7.07
CA ALA A 28 -3.66 9.74 -7.69
C ALA A 28 -3.94 8.96 -8.97
N LEU A 29 -3.45 9.45 -10.11
CA LEU A 29 -3.70 8.86 -11.42
C LEU A 29 -2.41 8.25 -11.99
N PRO A 30 -1.87 7.14 -11.43
CA PRO A 30 -0.61 6.54 -11.90
C PRO A 30 -0.55 6.19 -13.39
N TYR A 31 -1.69 5.99 -14.06
CA TYR A 31 -1.73 5.72 -15.50
C TYR A 31 -1.75 6.98 -16.37
N LEU A 32 -1.98 8.16 -15.78
CA LEU A 32 -1.98 9.46 -16.46
C LEU A 32 -0.75 10.29 -16.07
N ASP A 33 -0.39 10.29 -14.79
CA ASP A 33 0.72 11.04 -14.19
C ASP A 33 2.08 10.37 -14.46
N THR A 34 2.40 10.12 -15.73
CA THR A 34 3.64 9.43 -16.14
C THR A 34 4.89 10.29 -16.00
N GLU A 35 4.73 11.57 -15.71
CA GLU A 35 5.83 12.54 -15.60
C GLU A 35 6.46 12.59 -14.20
N TYR A 36 5.88 11.88 -13.22
CA TYR A 36 6.44 11.79 -11.87
C TYR A 36 7.77 11.03 -11.89
N ASN A 37 8.88 11.74 -11.62
CA ASN A 37 10.22 11.21 -11.85
C ASN A 37 10.91 10.78 -10.54
N ASP A 38 12.03 10.08 -10.66
CA ASP A 38 12.81 9.61 -9.48
C ASP A 38 13.24 10.76 -8.56
N ALA A 39 13.43 11.98 -9.11
CA ALA A 39 13.75 13.18 -8.34
C ALA A 39 12.60 13.63 -7.43
N ASP A 40 11.36 13.57 -7.91
CA ASP A 40 10.16 13.92 -7.14
C ASP A 40 9.92 12.89 -6.04
N ARG A 41 10.14 11.62 -6.37
CA ARG A 41 10.11 10.51 -5.41
C ARG A 41 11.11 10.73 -4.28
N GLN A 42 12.33 11.13 -4.62
CA GLN A 42 13.39 11.33 -3.64
C GLN A 42 13.15 12.57 -2.76
N THR A 43 12.50 13.59 -3.32
CA THR A 43 12.05 14.76 -2.57
C THR A 43 10.94 14.39 -1.58
N ALA A 44 9.95 13.61 -2.02
CA ALA A 44 8.89 13.10 -1.15
C ALA A 44 9.45 12.23 -0.01
N LEU A 45 10.41 11.35 -0.30
CA LEU A 45 11.05 10.51 0.73
C LEU A 45 11.80 11.33 1.78
N ARG A 46 12.48 12.42 1.39
CA ARG A 46 13.14 13.31 2.36
C ARG A 46 12.14 14.00 3.29
N LEU A 47 10.99 14.40 2.77
CA LEU A 47 9.92 14.99 3.59
C LEU A 47 9.35 13.96 4.58
N ILE A 48 9.20 12.70 4.16
CA ILE A 48 8.74 11.62 5.05
C ILE A 48 9.78 11.32 6.13
N ASP A 49 11.06 11.24 5.77
CA ASP A 49 12.16 10.99 6.70
C ASP A 49 12.31 12.10 7.75
N GLN A 50 12.01 13.34 7.35
CA GLN A 50 11.98 14.48 8.27
C GLN A 50 10.88 14.37 9.33
N GLU A 51 9.78 13.68 9.01
CA GLU A 51 8.61 13.50 9.89
C GLU A 51 8.65 12.18 10.68
N CYS A 52 9.38 11.16 10.23
CA CYS A 52 9.45 9.85 10.88
C CYS A 52 10.70 9.68 11.76
N LYS A 53 10.53 9.42 13.06
CA LYS A 53 11.64 9.04 13.97
C LYS A 53 11.87 7.54 13.97
N GLU A 54 13.03 7.10 13.47
CA GLU A 54 13.44 5.68 13.52
C GLU A 54 13.90 5.26 14.94
N MET A 55 13.49 4.06 15.37
CA MET A 55 13.97 3.44 16.62
C MET A 55 15.19 2.55 16.38
N SER A 56 16.08 2.47 17.37
CA SER A 56 17.29 1.65 17.31
C SER A 56 16.99 0.14 17.34
N LYS A 57 17.83 -0.63 16.63
CA LYS A 57 17.73 -2.09 16.54
C LYS A 57 18.21 -2.76 17.83
N LEU A 58 17.57 -3.88 18.17
CA LEU A 58 17.86 -4.68 19.36
C LEU A 58 19.11 -5.54 19.20
N ASP A 59 19.89 -5.64 20.27
CA ASP A 59 21.11 -6.45 20.38
C ASP A 59 20.81 -7.91 20.75
N MET A 60 21.46 -8.85 20.07
CA MET A 60 21.27 -10.31 20.16
C MET A 60 22.47 -11.06 20.78
N SER A 61 23.36 -10.34 21.46
CA SER A 61 24.62 -10.84 22.04
C SER A 61 24.53 -11.87 23.19
N ARG A 62 23.33 -12.37 23.52
CA ARG A 62 23.07 -13.25 24.69
C ARG A 62 23.17 -14.76 24.41
N CYS A 63 23.44 -15.18 23.18
CA CYS A 63 23.33 -16.58 22.73
C CYS A 63 24.66 -17.33 22.51
N GLU A 64 25.76 -16.94 23.18
CA GLU A 64 27.01 -17.70 23.08
C GLU A 64 27.61 -18.03 24.45
N LEU A 65 27.76 -19.34 24.72
CA LEU A 65 28.43 -19.90 25.89
C LEU A 65 29.77 -20.50 25.44
N PRO A 66 30.92 -19.96 25.87
CA PRO A 66 32.23 -20.50 25.50
C PRO A 66 32.58 -21.75 26.30
N CYS A 67 33.26 -22.68 25.65
CA CYS A 67 33.75 -23.93 26.24
C CYS A 67 35.00 -23.67 27.12
N PRO A 68 35.07 -24.16 28.36
CA PRO A 68 36.25 -23.95 29.21
C PRO A 68 37.45 -24.80 28.78
N SER A 69 38.60 -24.15 28.65
CA SER A 69 39.90 -24.69 28.26
C SER A 69 40.74 -25.18 29.45
N GLY A 70 41.65 -26.12 29.20
CA GLY A 70 42.89 -26.28 29.98
C GLY A 70 43.12 -27.62 30.69
N THR A 71 44.05 -28.39 30.12
CA THR A 71 44.58 -29.70 30.56
C THR A 71 45.68 -29.53 31.62
N SER A 72 45.58 -30.17 32.80
CA SER A 72 46.72 -30.33 33.73
C SER A 72 46.62 -31.58 34.61
N ARG A 73 47.78 -32.24 34.81
CA ARG A 73 48.02 -33.58 35.37
C ARG A 73 47.61 -33.79 36.84
N ALA A 74 47.34 -32.74 37.62
CA ALA A 74 46.81 -32.87 39.00
C ALA A 74 45.28 -33.04 39.04
N GLY A 75 44.59 -32.84 37.91
CA GLY A 75 43.15 -32.98 37.78
C GLY A 75 42.67 -34.42 37.56
N ASP A 76 43.56 -35.41 37.56
CA ASP A 76 43.31 -36.76 37.04
C ASP A 76 42.02 -37.38 37.60
N LYS A 77 41.86 -37.56 38.92
CA LYS A 77 40.63 -38.20 39.47
C LYS A 77 39.32 -37.40 39.25
N VAL A 78 39.38 -36.08 39.16
CA VAL A 78 38.18 -35.24 38.92
C VAL A 78 37.86 -35.20 37.43
N GLN A 79 38.88 -35.10 36.59
CA GLN A 79 38.78 -35.16 35.14
C GLN A 79 38.33 -36.54 34.65
N TRP A 80 38.85 -37.64 35.21
CA TRP A 80 38.37 -39.00 34.95
C TRP A 80 36.92 -39.20 35.41
N ARG A 81 36.51 -38.63 36.55
CA ARG A 81 35.09 -38.62 36.95
C ARG A 81 34.22 -37.82 36.00
N LYS A 82 34.69 -36.66 35.52
CA LYS A 82 34.01 -35.84 34.51
C LYS A 82 33.92 -36.58 33.18
N ALA A 83 34.97 -37.29 32.78
CA ALA A 83 35.02 -38.11 31.58
C ALA A 83 34.07 -39.31 31.66
N ILE A 84 34.01 -40.02 32.80
CA ILE A 84 33.04 -41.12 33.01
C ILE A 84 31.60 -40.60 33.03
N LYS A 85 31.35 -39.45 33.68
CA LYS A 85 30.03 -38.81 33.65
C LYS A 85 29.63 -38.39 32.23
N ASN A 86 30.57 -37.86 31.46
CA ASN A 86 30.36 -37.52 30.05
C ASN A 86 30.12 -38.77 29.20
N ALA A 87 30.91 -39.82 29.36
CA ALA A 87 30.74 -41.10 28.66
C ALA A 87 29.39 -41.74 28.97
N LYS A 88 28.94 -41.68 30.24
CA LYS A 88 27.60 -42.12 30.63
C LYS A 88 26.53 -41.29 29.93
N ALA A 89 26.63 -39.96 29.97
CA ALA A 89 25.69 -39.08 29.29
C ALA A 89 25.64 -39.36 27.77
N GLN A 90 26.80 -39.54 27.15
CA GLN A 90 26.91 -39.90 25.74
C GLN A 90 26.27 -41.26 25.44
N ASN A 91 26.46 -42.27 26.29
CA ASN A 91 25.82 -43.57 26.12
C ASN A 91 24.29 -43.48 26.18
N GLU A 92 23.74 -42.72 27.13
CA GLU A 92 22.28 -42.49 27.20
C GLU A 92 21.76 -41.79 25.92
N HIS A 93 22.52 -40.82 25.39
CA HIS A 93 22.20 -40.20 24.09
C HIS A 93 22.23 -41.20 22.93
N LEU A 94 23.20 -42.11 22.91
CA LEU A 94 23.31 -43.15 21.88
C LEU A 94 22.18 -44.17 21.97
N VAL A 95 21.80 -44.61 23.18
CA VAL A 95 20.64 -45.49 23.39
C VAL A 95 19.36 -44.83 22.91
N THR A 96 19.14 -43.56 23.27
CA THR A 96 17.98 -42.79 22.78
C THR A 96 17.99 -42.68 21.26
N ARG A 97 19.16 -42.42 20.66
CA ARG A 97 19.32 -42.34 19.20
C ARG A 97 19.00 -43.68 18.54
N GLN A 98 19.41 -44.81 19.12
CA GLN A 98 19.13 -46.14 18.59
C GLN A 98 17.63 -46.41 18.53
N ILE A 99 16.91 -46.15 19.62
CA ILE A 99 15.44 -46.30 19.67
C ILE A 99 14.76 -45.40 18.63
N ASN A 100 15.21 -44.15 18.50
CA ASN A 100 14.67 -43.23 17.49
C ASN A 100 14.92 -43.73 16.06
N LEU A 101 16.07 -44.35 15.78
CA LEU A 101 16.39 -44.90 14.47
C LEU A 101 15.56 -46.14 14.15
N GLU A 102 15.31 -47.01 15.12
CA GLU A 102 14.43 -48.17 14.95
C GLU A 102 12.99 -47.71 14.61
N LEU A 103 12.50 -46.69 15.31
CA LEU A 103 11.19 -46.09 15.00
C LEU A 103 11.16 -45.47 13.59
N MET A 104 12.25 -44.81 13.19
CA MET A 104 12.35 -44.26 11.83
C MET A 104 12.40 -45.36 10.77
N GLU A 105 13.15 -46.43 10.99
CA GLU A 105 13.25 -47.54 10.03
C GLU A 105 11.87 -48.16 9.75
N GLU A 106 11.02 -48.27 10.78
CA GLU A 106 9.68 -48.84 10.65
C GLU A 106 8.67 -47.89 9.99
N TYR A 107 8.65 -46.59 10.36
CA TYR A 107 7.55 -45.69 9.97
C TYR A 107 7.95 -44.56 9.01
N ALA A 108 9.23 -44.26 8.83
CA ALA A 108 9.65 -43.05 8.14
C ALA A 108 9.28 -43.07 6.66
N ALA A 109 9.49 -44.18 5.95
CA ALA A 109 9.27 -44.24 4.50
C ALA A 109 7.81 -43.94 4.13
N GLU A 110 6.85 -44.59 4.79
CA GLU A 110 5.42 -44.36 4.56
C GLU A 110 4.99 -42.94 4.99
N SER A 111 5.49 -42.46 6.12
CA SER A 111 5.21 -41.12 6.62
C SER A 111 5.72 -40.04 5.68
N TYR A 112 6.94 -40.19 5.15
CA TYR A 112 7.52 -39.27 4.18
C TYR A 112 6.79 -39.30 2.84
N LEU A 113 6.37 -40.48 2.35
CA LEU A 113 5.58 -40.59 1.12
C LEU A 113 4.21 -39.91 1.27
N ARG A 114 3.52 -40.12 2.40
CA ARG A 114 2.25 -39.43 2.70
C ARG A 114 2.46 -37.92 2.77
N ARG A 115 3.47 -37.47 3.51
CA ARG A 115 3.81 -36.06 3.65
C ARG A 115 4.15 -35.42 2.31
N ASN A 116 4.84 -36.14 1.42
CA ASN A 116 5.17 -35.66 0.08
C ASN A 116 3.91 -35.44 -0.75
N ARG A 117 2.98 -36.40 -0.77
CA ARG A 117 1.67 -36.23 -1.45
C ARG A 117 0.88 -35.04 -0.90
N GLU A 118 0.88 -34.85 0.42
CA GLU A 118 0.25 -33.68 1.05
C GLU A 118 0.94 -32.36 0.62
N LEU A 119 2.27 -32.35 0.53
CA LEU A 119 3.02 -31.18 0.04
C LEU A 119 2.69 -30.88 -1.42
N GLU A 120 2.60 -31.89 -2.29
CA GLU A 120 2.22 -31.72 -3.70
C GLU A 120 0.81 -31.13 -3.84
N GLN A 121 -0.14 -31.60 -3.01
CA GLN A 121 -1.50 -31.05 -2.96
C GLN A 121 -1.49 -29.59 -2.52
N LEU A 122 -0.80 -29.27 -1.42
CA LEU A 122 -0.66 -27.90 -0.92
C LEU A 122 -0.02 -26.96 -1.95
N CYS A 123 1.03 -27.41 -2.65
CA CYS A 123 1.65 -26.65 -3.73
C CYS A 123 0.66 -26.38 -4.86
N THR A 124 -0.10 -27.40 -5.28
CA THR A 124 -1.11 -27.27 -6.33
C THR A 124 -2.22 -26.28 -5.95
N GLU A 125 -2.65 -26.28 -4.70
CA GLU A 125 -3.65 -25.36 -4.16
C GLU A 125 -3.12 -23.93 -4.10
N ALA A 126 -1.92 -23.73 -3.55
CA ALA A 126 -1.27 -22.43 -3.48
C ALA A 126 -1.05 -21.83 -4.88
N GLU A 127 -0.64 -22.63 -5.86
CA GLU A 127 -0.52 -22.19 -7.25
C GLU A 127 -1.87 -21.77 -7.85
N ARG A 128 -2.95 -22.49 -7.53
CA ARG A 128 -4.30 -22.17 -8.00
C ARG A 128 -4.77 -20.83 -7.42
N GLU A 129 -4.57 -20.62 -6.13
CA GLU A 129 -4.91 -19.36 -5.45
C GLU A 129 -4.08 -18.19 -5.99
N LEU A 130 -2.79 -18.42 -6.25
CA LEU A 130 -1.92 -17.42 -6.86
C LEU A 130 -2.42 -17.01 -8.26
N ARG A 131 -2.80 -17.98 -9.10
CA ARG A 131 -3.35 -17.70 -10.44
C ARG A 131 -4.64 -16.88 -10.33
N ARG A 132 -5.58 -17.30 -9.47
CA ARG A 132 -6.84 -16.58 -9.24
C ARG A 132 -6.60 -15.14 -8.76
N THR A 133 -5.71 -14.95 -7.80
CA THR A 133 -5.41 -13.62 -7.26
C THR A 133 -4.74 -12.73 -8.31
N LYS A 134 -3.84 -13.28 -9.13
CA LYS A 134 -3.24 -12.54 -10.25
C LYS A 134 -4.28 -12.09 -11.27
N GLU A 135 -5.23 -12.96 -11.63
CA GLU A 135 -6.34 -12.61 -12.53
C GLU A 135 -7.19 -11.48 -11.95
N GLN A 136 -7.53 -11.54 -10.66
CA GLN A 136 -8.27 -10.48 -9.97
C GLN A 136 -7.50 -9.15 -9.95
N VAL A 137 -6.19 -9.19 -9.69
CA VAL A 137 -5.34 -8.00 -9.73
C VAL A 137 -5.30 -7.41 -11.13
N MET A 138 -5.18 -8.24 -12.18
CA MET A 138 -5.22 -7.79 -13.56
C MET A 138 -6.56 -7.17 -13.94
N GLU A 139 -7.67 -7.74 -13.47
CA GLU A 139 -9.00 -7.18 -13.68
C GLU A 139 -9.16 -5.81 -13.00
N ILE A 140 -8.74 -5.68 -11.73
CA ILE A 140 -8.74 -4.41 -11.00
C ILE A 140 -7.86 -3.39 -11.73
N HIS A 141 -6.68 -3.78 -12.17
CA HIS A 141 -5.77 -2.94 -12.96
C HIS A 141 -6.43 -2.46 -14.26
N ALA A 142 -7.10 -3.35 -14.98
CA ALA A 142 -7.81 -3.01 -16.21
C ALA A 142 -8.94 -2.00 -15.94
N ARG A 143 -9.79 -2.27 -14.94
CA ARG A 143 -10.87 -1.36 -14.55
C ARG A 143 -10.34 0.02 -14.12
N ARG A 144 -9.31 0.05 -13.27
CA ARG A 144 -8.67 1.30 -12.83
C ARG A 144 -8.10 2.07 -14.00
N LYS A 145 -7.37 1.39 -14.91
CA LYS A 145 -6.80 2.03 -16.10
C LYS A 145 -7.89 2.65 -16.98
N MET A 146 -8.99 1.94 -17.24
CA MET A 146 -10.09 2.49 -18.04
C MET A 146 -10.69 3.74 -17.38
N ALA A 147 -11.02 3.66 -16.08
CA ALA A 147 -11.56 4.80 -15.34
C ALA A 147 -10.63 6.03 -15.37
N GLN A 148 -9.32 5.82 -15.17
CA GLN A 148 -8.35 6.91 -15.21
C GLN A 148 -8.16 7.50 -16.61
N LEU A 149 -8.20 6.68 -17.66
CA LEU A 149 -8.11 7.18 -19.04
C LEU A 149 -9.35 7.98 -19.45
N ASP A 150 -10.53 7.57 -19.00
CA ASP A 150 -11.77 8.29 -19.24
C ASP A 150 -11.79 9.64 -18.48
N ALA A 151 -11.42 9.64 -17.20
CA ALA A 151 -11.25 10.86 -16.42
C ALA A 151 -10.20 11.79 -17.05
N GLY A 152 -9.05 11.25 -17.48
CA GLY A 152 -8.00 12.00 -18.15
C GLY A 152 -8.41 12.58 -19.52
N ARG A 153 -9.41 11.98 -20.20
CA ARG A 153 -10.01 12.58 -21.39
C ARG A 153 -10.85 13.80 -21.00
N GLN A 154 -11.70 13.67 -19.98
CA GLN A 154 -12.55 14.76 -19.49
C GLN A 154 -11.71 15.93 -18.98
N LEU A 155 -10.63 15.66 -18.24
CA LEU A 155 -9.70 16.69 -17.77
C LEU A 155 -9.12 17.50 -18.93
N ARG A 156 -8.64 16.84 -19.99
CA ARG A 156 -8.09 17.53 -21.17
C ARG A 156 -9.12 18.35 -21.92
N GLU A 157 -10.37 17.87 -22.00
CA GLU A 157 -11.46 18.62 -22.62
C GLU A 157 -11.82 19.87 -21.82
N LEU A 158 -11.94 19.74 -20.50
CA LEU A 158 -12.21 20.85 -19.59
C LEU A 158 -11.07 21.86 -19.58
N GLU A 159 -9.82 21.41 -19.57
CA GLU A 159 -8.64 22.27 -19.67
C GLU A 159 -8.64 23.04 -21.00
N GLY A 160 -8.90 22.36 -22.12
CA GLY A 160 -9.00 23.01 -23.43
C GLY A 160 -10.12 24.05 -23.49
N SER A 161 -11.30 23.73 -22.94
CA SER A 161 -12.43 24.67 -22.84
C SER A 161 -12.09 25.87 -21.95
N TRP A 162 -11.43 25.63 -20.81
CA TRP A 162 -10.96 26.68 -19.92
C TRP A 162 -9.95 27.61 -20.60
N VAL A 163 -8.91 27.07 -21.25
CA VAL A 163 -7.94 27.86 -22.02
C VAL A 163 -8.63 28.68 -23.10
N ALA A 164 -9.57 28.08 -23.84
CA ALA A 164 -10.32 28.77 -24.88
C ALA A 164 -11.15 29.93 -24.32
N MET A 165 -11.85 29.71 -23.20
CA MET A 165 -12.66 30.73 -22.53
C MET A 165 -11.79 31.88 -22.01
N VAL A 166 -10.69 31.58 -21.31
CA VAL A 166 -9.74 32.60 -20.83
C VAL A 166 -9.15 33.39 -22.00
N THR A 167 -8.78 32.71 -23.09
CA THR A 167 -8.26 33.35 -24.30
C THR A 167 -9.31 34.26 -24.94
N ASN A 168 -10.57 33.83 -25.01
CA ASN A 168 -11.65 34.62 -25.58
C ASN A 168 -11.94 35.86 -24.74
N ASN A 169 -12.02 35.71 -23.42
CA ASN A 169 -12.17 36.84 -22.50
C ASN A 169 -11.04 37.85 -22.68
N TYR A 170 -9.79 37.39 -22.75
CA TYR A 170 -8.65 38.26 -23.01
C TYR A 170 -8.75 39.01 -24.35
N ARG A 171 -9.19 38.32 -25.43
CA ARG A 171 -9.41 38.97 -26.73
C ARG A 171 -10.51 40.02 -26.68
N MET A 172 -11.60 39.77 -25.94
CA MET A 172 -12.69 40.72 -25.76
C MET A 172 -12.22 41.95 -24.98
N GLU A 173 -11.47 41.77 -23.89
CA GLU A 173 -10.87 42.87 -23.14
C GLU A 173 -9.95 43.73 -24.01
N LEU A 174 -9.12 43.09 -24.84
CA LEU A 174 -8.25 43.80 -25.78
C LEU A 174 -9.06 44.62 -26.80
N ALA A 175 -10.11 44.05 -27.38
CA ALA A 175 -10.97 44.76 -28.33
C ALA A 175 -11.71 45.94 -27.66
N ASN A 176 -12.24 45.74 -26.45
CA ASN A 176 -12.89 46.79 -25.67
C ASN A 176 -11.92 47.95 -25.38
N ASN A 177 -10.69 47.64 -24.97
CA ASN A 177 -9.66 48.65 -24.72
C ASN A 177 -9.29 49.42 -26.00
N GLN A 178 -9.17 48.74 -27.14
CA GLN A 178 -8.93 49.37 -28.44
C GLN A 178 -10.08 50.31 -28.84
N MET A 179 -11.32 49.84 -28.72
CA MET A 179 -12.52 50.65 -28.99
C MET A 179 -12.64 51.85 -28.05
N ALA A 180 -12.35 51.68 -26.75
CA ALA A 180 -12.33 52.78 -25.80
C ALA A 180 -11.28 53.82 -26.19
N ALA A 181 -10.09 53.39 -26.61
CA ALA A 181 -9.03 54.27 -27.08
C ALA A 181 -9.41 55.04 -28.36
N THR A 182 -10.00 54.37 -29.35
CA THR A 182 -10.47 55.04 -30.58
C THR A 182 -11.62 56.00 -30.30
N ASN A 183 -12.58 55.62 -29.46
CA ASN A 183 -13.68 56.49 -29.03
C ASN A 183 -13.14 57.74 -28.32
N ALA A 184 -12.16 57.59 -27.42
CA ALA A 184 -11.51 58.71 -26.77
C ALA A 184 -10.79 59.65 -27.77
N GLN A 185 -10.15 59.09 -28.81
CA GLN A 185 -9.55 59.89 -29.89
C GLN A 185 -10.62 60.64 -30.73
N MET A 186 -11.73 59.99 -31.04
CA MET A 186 -12.84 60.61 -31.79
C MET A 186 -13.53 61.71 -30.99
N ALA A 187 -13.79 61.49 -29.70
CA ALA A 187 -14.35 62.49 -28.80
C ALA A 187 -13.48 63.76 -28.76
N LYS A 188 -12.15 63.59 -28.67
CA LYS A 188 -11.19 64.71 -28.77
C LYS A 188 -11.27 65.44 -30.12
N ARG A 189 -11.38 64.72 -31.24
CA ARG A 189 -11.50 65.34 -32.57
C ARG A 189 -12.79 66.14 -32.74
N LEU A 190 -13.89 65.63 -32.23
CA LEU A 190 -15.21 66.26 -32.32
C LEU A 190 -15.43 67.35 -31.24
N ARG A 191 -14.46 67.56 -30.34
CA ARG A 191 -14.54 68.49 -29.20
C ARG A 191 -15.80 68.26 -28.34
N LEU A 192 -16.21 66.99 -28.22
CA LEU A 192 -17.29 66.61 -27.32
C LEU A 192 -16.76 66.64 -25.89
N ASP A 193 -17.44 67.38 -25.01
CA ASP A 193 -17.01 67.53 -23.62
C ASP A 193 -17.35 66.24 -22.85
N SER A 194 -16.32 65.61 -22.26
CA SER A 194 -16.46 64.28 -21.63
C SER A 194 -17.40 64.29 -20.42
N SER A 195 -17.58 65.45 -19.80
CA SER A 195 -18.43 65.68 -18.61
C SER A 195 -19.93 65.50 -18.86
N ALA A 196 -20.40 65.66 -20.10
CA ALA A 196 -21.82 65.52 -20.45
C ALA A 196 -22.27 64.06 -20.60
N LEU A 197 -21.33 63.13 -20.87
CA LEU A 197 -21.60 61.71 -21.06
C LEU A 197 -21.66 60.92 -19.74
N GLU A 198 -20.91 61.33 -18.72
CA GLU A 198 -20.95 60.72 -17.38
C GLU A 198 -22.25 61.02 -16.61
N GLN A 199 -23.00 62.04 -17.01
CA GLN A 199 -24.30 62.39 -16.39
C GLN A 199 -25.48 61.53 -16.88
N LEU A 200 -25.27 60.66 -17.87
CA LEU A 200 -26.31 59.86 -18.52
C LEU A 200 -26.24 58.36 -18.16
N SER A 201 -25.24 57.92 -17.39
CA SER A 201 -25.16 56.56 -16.83
C SER A 201 -25.63 56.52 -15.39
#